data_AF-A0A3M7PFY9-F1
#
_entry.id   AF-A0A3M7PFY9-F1
#
_cell.length_a   1.000
_cell.length_b   1.000
_cell.length_c   1.000
_cell.angle_alpha   90.00
_cell.angle_beta   90.00
_cell.angle_gamma   90.00
#
_symmetry.space_group_name_H-M   'P 1'
#
loop_
_entity.id
_entity.type
_entity.pdbx_description
1 polymer ?
#
loop_
_entity_poly.entity_id
_entity_poly.type
_entity_poly.pdbx_seq_one_letter_code
_entity_poly.pdbx_strand_id
1 'polypeptide(L)'
;MVYRVWKNPEGQLSWLNNALKNPDIFCFADFTCRRTATECLKAQPEEENRLISSWRSLNLIETLLNLSETGVYSSCVELFKFPLTQCPDLLILGLLQLSSLWNKLKQELISVLIPIFLGTNPNSAVILQNAWNQTYNGQLIRTIIMNAMTDWYMKSSDQEQSSRLTRILDVSQDLKALPFLLNGLPLAFNIDLACLAARRGYLKLDKWLTDRIRDLGVITLFFSLLV
;
A
#
# COMPACT_ATOMS: atom_id res chain seq x y z
N MET A 1 -18.48 -18.47 -14.45
CA MET A 1 -17.76 -18.62 -15.73
C MET A 1 -16.84 -17.43 -15.98
N VAL A 2 -17.29 -16.19 -15.70
CA VAL A 2 -16.53 -14.94 -15.86
C VAL A 2 -15.19 -14.89 -15.10
N TYR A 3 -15.19 -15.26 -13.81
CA TYR A 3 -13.99 -15.16 -12.94
C TYR A 3 -13.08 -16.40 -12.95
N ARG A 4 -13.41 -17.44 -13.72
CA ARG A 4 -12.54 -18.62 -13.85
C ARG A 4 -11.40 -18.27 -14.80
N VAL A 5 -10.22 -18.87 -14.62
CA VAL A 5 -9.12 -18.71 -15.57
C VAL A 5 -9.51 -19.35 -16.90
N TRP A 6 -9.44 -18.57 -18.00
CA TRP A 6 -9.73 -19.07 -19.33
C TRP A 6 -8.49 -19.73 -19.95
N LYS A 7 -8.71 -20.64 -20.89
CA LYS A 7 -7.62 -21.20 -21.71
C LYS A 7 -6.89 -20.15 -22.54
N ASN A 8 -7.59 -19.06 -22.90
CA ASN A 8 -7.04 -17.91 -23.59
C ASN A 8 -7.07 -16.68 -22.65
N PRO A 9 -5.95 -16.38 -21.95
CA PRO A 9 -5.86 -15.24 -21.05
C PRO A 9 -6.06 -13.89 -21.74
N GLU A 10 -5.56 -13.73 -22.97
CA GLU A 10 -5.72 -12.49 -23.75
C GLU A 10 -7.19 -12.23 -24.09
N GLY A 11 -7.91 -13.29 -24.49
CA GLY A 11 -9.35 -13.22 -24.75
C GLY A 11 -10.14 -12.85 -23.51
N GLN A 12 -9.79 -13.42 -22.35
CA GLN A 12 -10.41 -13.07 -21.07
C GLN A 12 -10.15 -11.62 -20.71
N LEU A 13 -8.90 -11.16 -20.83
CA LEU A 13 -8.54 -9.79 -20.51
C LEU A 13 -9.21 -8.77 -21.45
N SER A 14 -9.28 -9.08 -22.74
CA SER A 14 -10.00 -8.25 -23.72
C SER A 14 -11.48 -8.13 -23.36
N TRP A 15 -12.12 -9.24 -22.95
CA TRP A 15 -13.50 -9.21 -22.46
C TRP A 15 -13.66 -8.37 -21.20
N LEU A 16 -12.78 -8.54 -20.20
CA LEU A 16 -12.79 -7.76 -18.96
C LEU A 16 -12.63 -6.25 -19.24
N ASN A 17 -11.71 -5.87 -20.13
CA ASN A 17 -11.49 -4.49 -20.53
C ASN A 17 -12.73 -3.87 -21.17
N ASN A 18 -13.38 -4.60 -22.09
CA ASN A 18 -14.60 -4.12 -22.73
C ASN A 18 -15.77 -4.02 -21.73
N ALA A 19 -15.90 -4.97 -20.80
CA ALA A 19 -16.89 -4.89 -19.74
C ALA A 19 -16.68 -3.66 -18.84
N LEU A 20 -15.44 -3.38 -18.44
CA LEU A 20 -15.10 -2.21 -17.62
C LEU A 20 -15.38 -0.88 -18.33
N LYS A 21 -15.22 -0.82 -19.64
CA LYS A 21 -15.52 0.38 -20.45
C LYS A 21 -17.02 0.60 -20.69
N ASN A 22 -17.84 -0.43 -20.55
CA ASN A 22 -19.27 -0.39 -20.86
C ASN A 22 -20.11 -0.88 -19.67
N PRO A 23 -20.10 -0.16 -18.53
CA PRO A 23 -20.78 -0.58 -17.31
C PRO A 23 -22.31 -0.66 -17.45
N ASP A 24 -22.88 0.01 -18.45
CA ASP A 24 -24.32 -0.06 -18.76
C ASP A 24 -24.74 -1.39 -19.38
N ILE A 25 -23.80 -2.09 -20.00
CA ILE A 25 -24.02 -3.41 -20.60
C ILE A 25 -23.70 -4.51 -19.57
N PHE A 26 -22.58 -4.36 -18.85
CA PHE A 26 -22.17 -5.31 -17.83
C PHE A 26 -21.47 -4.60 -16.68
N CYS A 27 -22.00 -4.74 -15.46
CA CYS A 27 -21.37 -4.24 -14.24
C CYS A 27 -20.95 -5.40 -13.33
N PHE A 28 -19.69 -5.42 -12.92
CA PHE A 28 -19.18 -6.44 -12.00
C PHE A 28 -19.78 -6.35 -10.60
N ALA A 29 -20.36 -5.22 -10.22
CA ALA A 29 -21.04 -5.03 -8.94
C ALA A 29 -22.39 -5.77 -8.86
N ASP A 30 -23.08 -5.85 -10.00
CA ASP A 30 -24.42 -6.44 -10.11
C ASP A 30 -24.36 -7.96 -10.31
N PHE A 31 -23.21 -8.46 -10.76
CA PHE A 31 -22.95 -9.88 -10.90
C PHE A 31 -22.58 -10.53 -9.55
N THR A 32 -22.88 -11.82 -9.37
CA THR A 32 -22.56 -12.56 -8.15
C THR A 32 -21.07 -12.50 -7.85
N CYS A 33 -20.68 -11.67 -6.89
CA CYS A 33 -19.31 -11.46 -6.48
C CYS A 33 -19.19 -11.19 -4.98
N ARG A 34 -18.02 -11.50 -4.43
CA ARG A 34 -17.62 -10.98 -3.13
C ARG A 34 -17.35 -9.48 -3.29
N ARG A 35 -18.01 -8.65 -2.47
CA ARG A 35 -17.83 -7.20 -2.50
C ARG A 35 -16.76 -6.77 -1.49
N THR A 36 -15.99 -5.75 -1.83
CA THR A 36 -15.06 -5.10 -0.90
C THR A 36 -15.86 -4.48 0.24
N ALA A 37 -15.56 -4.90 1.47
CA ALA A 37 -16.10 -4.31 2.68
C ALA A 37 -15.54 -2.89 2.86
N THR A 38 -16.40 -1.86 2.89
CA THR A 38 -16.03 -0.44 3.01
C THR A 38 -16.58 0.24 4.27
N GLU A 39 -17.18 -0.52 5.18
CA GLU A 39 -17.87 -0.01 6.37
C GLU A 39 -16.92 0.71 7.33
N CYS A 40 -15.62 0.40 7.26
CA CYS A 40 -14.61 1.07 8.08
C CYS A 40 -14.26 2.48 7.59
N LEU A 41 -14.55 2.82 6.32
CA LEU A 41 -14.18 4.11 5.73
C LEU A 41 -14.97 5.26 6.38
N LYS A 42 -14.27 6.38 6.62
CA LYS A 42 -14.88 7.61 7.14
C LYS A 42 -15.69 8.33 6.06
N ALA A 43 -15.13 8.43 4.86
CA ALA A 43 -15.80 8.92 3.66
C ALA A 43 -16.12 7.72 2.75
N GLN A 44 -17.41 7.45 2.58
CA GLN A 44 -17.86 6.33 1.74
C GLN A 44 -17.67 6.65 0.25
N PRO A 45 -17.27 5.67 -0.57
CA PRO A 45 -17.12 5.86 -2.01
C PRO A 45 -18.47 6.03 -2.68
N GLU A 46 -18.54 6.91 -3.70
CA GLU A 46 -19.75 7.20 -4.46
C GLU A 46 -20.41 5.92 -5.00
N GLU A 47 -21.68 5.69 -4.66
CA GLU A 47 -22.38 4.46 -5.01
C GLU A 47 -22.95 4.46 -6.43
N GLU A 48 -23.31 5.64 -6.95
CA GLU A 48 -24.03 5.79 -8.22
C GLU A 48 -23.11 5.65 -9.45
N ASN A 49 -21.81 5.85 -9.27
CA ASN A 49 -20.85 5.75 -10.37
C ASN A 49 -20.58 4.28 -10.73
N ARG A 50 -21.23 3.78 -11.78
CA ARG A 50 -21.12 2.39 -12.22
C ARG A 50 -19.70 1.96 -12.64
N LEU A 51 -18.86 2.91 -13.07
CA LEU A 51 -17.44 2.64 -13.35
C LEU A 51 -16.68 2.30 -12.07
N ILE A 52 -16.92 3.04 -10.98
CA ILE A 52 -16.33 2.78 -9.67
C ILE A 52 -16.92 1.50 -9.06
N SER A 53 -18.24 1.31 -9.16
CA SER A 53 -18.93 0.16 -8.57
C SER A 53 -18.38 -1.18 -9.06
N SER A 54 -17.96 -1.30 -10.33
CA SER A 54 -17.33 -2.52 -10.84
C SER A 54 -16.10 -2.95 -10.03
N TRP A 55 -15.33 -2.00 -9.51
CA TRP A 55 -14.13 -2.25 -8.70
C TRP A 55 -14.43 -2.66 -7.26
N ARG A 56 -15.71 -2.68 -6.85
CA ARG A 56 -16.12 -3.32 -5.58
C ARG A 56 -16.05 -4.83 -5.66
N SER A 57 -15.99 -5.41 -6.86
CA SER A 57 -15.92 -6.86 -7.05
C SER A 57 -14.52 -7.37 -6.72
N LEU A 58 -14.37 -8.02 -5.56
CA LEU A 58 -13.11 -8.69 -5.18
C LEU A 58 -12.75 -9.77 -6.21
N ASN A 59 -13.75 -10.42 -6.81
CA ASN A 59 -13.51 -11.42 -7.85
C ASN A 59 -12.91 -10.82 -9.13
N LEU A 60 -13.28 -9.59 -9.51
CA LEU A 60 -12.62 -8.88 -10.60
C LEU A 60 -11.14 -8.63 -10.28
N ILE A 61 -10.87 -8.06 -9.10
CA ILE A 61 -9.49 -7.75 -8.66
C ILE A 61 -8.66 -9.03 -8.61
N GLU A 62 -9.17 -10.09 -7.98
CA GLU A 62 -8.54 -11.40 -7.89
C GLU A 62 -8.27 -12.02 -9.27
N THR A 63 -9.22 -11.92 -10.20
CA THR A 63 -9.06 -12.43 -11.58
C THR A 63 -7.95 -11.68 -12.32
N LEU A 64 -7.92 -10.35 -12.24
CA LEU A 64 -6.88 -9.53 -12.88
C LEU A 64 -5.49 -9.80 -12.29
N LEU A 65 -5.42 -9.99 -10.97
CA LEU A 65 -4.18 -10.38 -10.30
C LEU A 65 -3.71 -11.76 -10.78
N ASN A 66 -4.59 -12.77 -10.86
CA ASN A 66 -4.22 -14.09 -11.38
C ASN A 66 -3.79 -14.04 -12.85
N LEU A 67 -4.50 -13.27 -13.69
CA LEU A 67 -4.14 -13.09 -15.11
C LEU A 67 -2.78 -12.42 -15.29
N SER A 68 -2.35 -11.58 -14.35
CA SER A 68 -1.03 -10.95 -14.42
C SER A 68 0.12 -11.97 -14.39
N GLU A 69 -0.13 -13.20 -13.93
CA GLU A 69 0.86 -14.29 -13.89
C GLU A 69 0.89 -15.13 -15.17
N THR A 70 -0.02 -14.90 -16.13
CA THR A 70 -0.16 -15.72 -17.34
C THR A 70 0.40 -15.07 -18.61
N GLY A 71 1.32 -14.10 -18.46
CA GLY A 71 1.98 -13.41 -19.59
C GLY A 71 1.31 -12.13 -20.09
N VAL A 72 0.18 -11.70 -19.50
CA VAL A 72 -0.53 -10.46 -19.85
C VAL A 72 -0.33 -9.34 -18.81
N TYR A 73 0.82 -9.34 -18.13
CA TYR A 73 1.13 -8.47 -17.00
C TYR A 73 0.92 -6.98 -17.28
N SER A 74 1.51 -6.46 -18.37
CA SER A 74 1.43 -5.04 -18.74
C SER A 74 -0.01 -4.59 -18.97
N SER A 75 -0.79 -5.39 -19.68
CA SER A 75 -2.20 -5.12 -19.94
C SER A 75 -3.05 -5.14 -18.66
N CYS A 76 -2.74 -6.01 -17.69
CA CYS A 76 -3.37 -5.97 -16.36
C CYS A 76 -3.02 -4.67 -15.62
N VAL A 77 -1.76 -4.24 -15.63
CA VAL A 77 -1.32 -2.97 -15.02
C VAL A 77 -2.10 -1.79 -15.60
N GLU A 78 -2.31 -1.76 -16.93
CA GLU A 78 -3.09 -0.70 -17.58
C GLU A 78 -4.53 -0.62 -17.06
N LEU A 79 -5.20 -1.76 -16.83
CA LEU A 79 -6.56 -1.77 -16.28
C LEU A 79 -6.63 -1.21 -14.86
N PHE A 80 -5.59 -1.40 -14.05
CA PHE A 80 -5.53 -0.87 -12.69
C PHE A 80 -5.26 0.64 -12.62
N LYS A 81 -4.88 1.31 -13.71
CA LYS A 81 -4.68 2.78 -13.71
C LYS A 81 -5.95 3.56 -13.34
N PHE A 82 -7.11 3.07 -13.78
CA PHE A 82 -8.39 3.69 -13.44
C PHE A 82 -8.65 3.67 -11.92
N PRO A 83 -8.71 2.51 -11.23
CA PRO A 83 -8.99 2.50 -9.81
C PRO A 83 -7.87 3.10 -8.96
N LEU A 84 -6.62 3.08 -9.42
CA LEU A 84 -5.50 3.80 -8.76
C LEU A 84 -5.75 5.31 -8.66
N THR A 85 -6.49 5.89 -9.62
CA THR A 85 -6.72 7.34 -9.69
C THR A 85 -8.12 7.74 -9.22
N GLN A 86 -9.14 6.96 -9.59
CA GLN A 86 -10.54 7.33 -9.35
C GLN A 86 -11.11 6.77 -8.04
N CYS A 87 -10.61 5.63 -7.55
CA CYS A 87 -11.09 5.02 -6.32
C CYS A 87 -9.98 4.27 -5.54
N PRO A 88 -8.89 4.94 -5.17
CA PRO A 88 -7.74 4.30 -4.52
C PRO A 88 -8.11 3.64 -3.19
N ASP A 89 -9.05 4.23 -2.44
CA ASP A 89 -9.56 3.72 -1.16
C ASP A 89 -10.21 2.33 -1.31
N LEU A 90 -11.01 2.19 -2.36
CA LEU A 90 -11.71 0.94 -2.67
C LEU A 90 -10.71 -0.12 -3.13
N LEU A 91 -9.75 0.27 -3.98
CA LEU A 91 -8.74 -0.64 -4.49
C LEU A 91 -7.85 -1.19 -3.37
N ILE A 92 -7.30 -0.33 -2.51
CA ILE A 92 -6.41 -0.79 -1.44
C ILE A 92 -7.15 -1.73 -0.47
N LEU A 93 -8.39 -1.40 -0.09
CA LEU A 93 -9.19 -2.29 0.76
C LEU A 93 -9.45 -3.64 0.08
N GLY A 94 -9.75 -3.63 -1.22
CA GLY A 94 -9.94 -4.86 -1.98
C GLY A 94 -8.68 -5.73 -2.01
N LEU A 95 -7.52 -5.12 -2.25
CA LEU A 95 -6.22 -5.82 -2.23
C LEU A 95 -5.92 -6.41 -0.85
N LEU A 96 -6.19 -5.68 0.24
CA LEU A 96 -5.98 -6.16 1.61
C LEU A 96 -6.91 -7.33 1.97
N GLN A 97 -8.17 -7.29 1.52
CA GLN A 97 -9.16 -8.34 1.77
C GLN A 97 -8.89 -9.65 1.01
N LEU A 98 -8.14 -9.60 -0.09
CA LEU A 98 -7.67 -10.79 -0.81
C LEU A 98 -6.47 -11.45 -0.11
N SER A 99 -6.62 -11.82 1.16
CA SER A 99 -5.53 -12.23 2.06
C SER A 99 -4.73 -13.45 1.60
N SER A 100 -5.38 -14.42 0.93
CA SER A 100 -4.77 -15.65 0.44
C SER A 100 -3.94 -15.48 -0.84
N LEU A 101 -4.12 -14.37 -1.56
CA LEU A 101 -3.42 -14.10 -2.82
C LEU A 101 -2.29 -13.10 -2.57
N TRP A 102 -1.07 -13.47 -2.93
CA TRP A 102 0.09 -12.59 -2.86
C TRP A 102 0.99 -12.77 -4.08
N ASN A 103 0.91 -11.84 -5.02
CA ASN A 103 1.74 -11.83 -6.22
C ASN A 103 2.44 -10.49 -6.41
N LYS A 104 3.33 -10.44 -7.40
CA LYS A 104 4.14 -9.25 -7.71
C LYS A 104 3.26 -8.02 -7.96
N LEU A 105 2.22 -8.14 -8.78
CA LEU A 105 1.35 -7.02 -9.13
C LEU A 105 0.63 -6.46 -7.89
N LYS A 106 0.11 -7.32 -7.01
CA LYS A 106 -0.53 -6.89 -5.76
C LYS A 106 0.44 -6.10 -4.88
N GLN A 107 1.67 -6.59 -4.72
CA GLN A 107 2.71 -5.88 -3.95
C GLN A 107 3.02 -4.50 -4.56
N GLU A 108 3.18 -4.42 -5.88
CA GLU A 108 3.42 -3.15 -6.57
C GLU A 108 2.25 -2.17 -6.41
N LEU A 109 1.01 -2.64 -6.57
CA LEU A 109 -0.19 -1.81 -6.39
C LEU A 109 -0.29 -1.27 -4.96
N ILE A 110 -0.08 -2.11 -3.94
CA ILE A 110 -0.08 -1.65 -2.54
C ILE A 110 1.02 -0.60 -2.34
N SER A 111 2.23 -0.85 -2.83
CA SER A 111 3.37 0.08 -2.72
C SER A 111 3.06 1.45 -3.33
N VAL A 112 2.39 1.48 -4.49
CA VAL A 112 1.97 2.73 -5.16
C VAL A 112 0.82 3.43 -4.43
N LEU A 113 -0.09 2.67 -3.80
CA LEU A 113 -1.24 3.22 -3.08
C LEU A 113 -0.87 3.83 -1.73
N ILE A 114 0.11 3.27 -0.98
CA ILE A 114 0.45 3.77 0.36
C ILE A 114 0.78 5.27 0.37
N PRO A 115 1.63 5.82 -0.53
CA PRO A 115 1.93 7.26 -0.56
C PRO A 115 0.70 8.16 -0.70
N ILE A 116 -0.35 7.71 -1.41
CA ILE A 116 -1.61 8.46 -1.54
C ILE A 116 -2.25 8.67 -0.16
N PHE A 117 -2.22 7.63 0.69
CA PHE A 117 -2.77 7.68 2.05
C PHE A 117 -1.82 8.29 3.08
N LEU A 118 -0.54 8.43 2.78
CA LEU A 118 0.37 9.27 3.58
C LEU A 118 0.05 10.76 3.38
N GLY A 119 -0.36 11.13 2.17
CA GLY A 119 -0.89 12.45 1.86
C GLY A 119 -2.25 12.75 2.50
N THR A 120 -2.94 13.75 1.95
CA THR A 120 -4.20 14.25 2.49
C THR A 120 -5.38 13.46 1.91
N ASN A 121 -5.87 12.46 2.65
CA ASN A 121 -7.09 11.73 2.34
C ASN A 121 -7.92 11.49 3.62
N PRO A 122 -9.26 11.67 3.59
CA PRO A 122 -10.13 11.53 4.76
C PRO A 122 -10.08 10.12 5.39
N ASN A 123 -9.80 9.08 4.59
CA ASN A 123 -9.74 7.68 5.01
C ASN A 123 -8.34 7.21 5.37
N SER A 124 -7.30 8.04 5.20
CA SER A 124 -5.89 7.67 5.44
C SER A 124 -5.66 6.90 6.72
N ALA A 125 -6.17 7.41 7.85
CA ALA A 125 -5.94 6.80 9.16
C ALA A 125 -6.52 5.38 9.24
N VAL A 126 -7.76 5.18 8.76
CA VAL A 126 -8.42 3.86 8.80
C VAL A 126 -7.72 2.88 7.87
N ILE A 127 -7.39 3.31 6.65
CA ILE A 127 -6.76 2.44 5.65
C ILE A 127 -5.38 1.98 6.12
N LEU A 128 -4.56 2.90 6.63
CA LEU A 128 -3.22 2.57 7.13
C LEU A 128 -3.31 1.67 8.37
N GLN A 129 -4.26 1.92 9.28
CA GLN A 129 -4.50 1.06 10.44
C GLN A 129 -4.92 -0.36 10.02
N ASN A 130 -5.81 -0.47 9.03
CA ASN A 130 -6.26 -1.76 8.51
C ASN A 130 -5.10 -2.52 7.81
N ALA A 131 -4.29 -1.81 7.02
CA ALA A 131 -3.13 -2.39 6.35
C ALA A 131 -2.06 -2.88 7.35
N TRP A 132 -1.77 -2.08 8.39
CA TRP A 132 -0.74 -2.39 9.39
C TRP A 132 -1.08 -3.61 10.26
N ASN A 133 -2.37 -3.82 10.53
CA ASN A 133 -2.89 -4.89 11.40
C ASN A 133 -3.30 -6.15 10.64
N GLN A 134 -2.96 -6.28 9.36
CA GLN A 134 -3.23 -7.50 8.60
C GLN A 134 -2.58 -8.73 9.27
N THR A 135 -3.38 -9.78 9.45
CA THR A 135 -2.90 -11.06 9.98
C THR A 135 -2.09 -11.82 8.92
N TYR A 136 -2.60 -11.86 7.69
CA TYR A 136 -1.96 -12.53 6.56
C TYR A 136 -1.04 -11.57 5.83
N ASN A 137 0.17 -12.01 5.50
CA ASN A 137 1.21 -11.17 4.88
C ASN A 137 1.53 -9.87 5.66
N GLY A 138 1.14 -9.80 6.94
CA GLY A 138 1.24 -8.58 7.76
C GLY A 138 2.66 -8.02 7.81
N GLN A 139 3.67 -8.88 7.98
CA GLN A 139 5.06 -8.43 7.99
C GLN A 139 5.49 -7.82 6.65
N LEU A 140 5.08 -8.40 5.52
CA LEU A 140 5.38 -7.86 4.19
C LEU A 140 4.69 -6.51 3.98
N ILE A 141 3.42 -6.40 4.36
CA ILE A 141 2.66 -5.15 4.24
C ILE A 141 3.28 -4.05 5.11
N ARG A 142 3.67 -4.36 6.35
CA ARG A 142 4.39 -3.42 7.22
C ARG A 142 5.70 -2.96 6.59
N THR A 143 6.48 -3.87 6.01
CA THR A 143 7.70 -3.52 5.27
C THR A 143 7.41 -2.60 4.09
N ILE A 144 6.36 -2.86 3.31
CA ILE A 144 5.94 -1.99 2.20
C ILE A 144 5.56 -0.60 2.72
N ILE A 145 4.79 -0.52 3.80
CA ILE A 145 4.37 0.76 4.40
C ILE A 145 5.59 1.56 4.87
N MET A 146 6.52 0.91 5.58
CA MET A 146 7.73 1.57 6.08
C MET A 146 8.62 2.06 4.93
N ASN A 147 8.83 1.24 3.91
CA ASN A 147 9.59 1.64 2.73
C ASN A 147 8.91 2.79 1.98
N ALA A 148 7.58 2.74 1.84
CA ALA A 148 6.83 3.82 1.21
C ALA A 148 6.91 5.14 2.00
N MET A 149 6.91 5.10 3.34
CA MET A 149 7.14 6.29 4.17
C MET A 149 8.53 6.89 3.90
N THR A 150 9.56 6.05 3.93
CA THR A 150 10.94 6.44 3.66
C THR A 150 11.10 7.04 2.26
N ASP A 151 10.59 6.35 1.23
CA ASP A 151 10.68 6.79 -0.16
C ASP A 151 9.91 8.09 -0.38
N TRP A 152 8.75 8.23 0.25
CA TRP A 152 7.92 9.43 0.15
C TRP A 152 8.61 10.65 0.77
N TYR A 153 9.38 10.48 1.84
CA TYR A 153 10.24 11.53 2.39
C TYR A 153 11.46 11.81 1.49
N MET A 154 12.15 10.77 1.01
CA MET A 154 13.37 10.95 0.21
C MET A 154 13.11 11.61 -1.14
N LYS A 155 11.89 11.48 -1.69
CA LYS A 155 11.45 12.11 -2.93
C LYS A 155 10.83 13.50 -2.74
N SER A 156 10.74 14.04 -1.52
CA SER A 156 10.20 15.41 -1.32
C SER A 156 11.19 16.47 -1.77
N SER A 157 10.64 17.59 -2.25
CA SER A 157 11.37 18.85 -2.32
C SER A 157 11.68 19.40 -0.92
N ASP A 158 12.67 20.27 -0.79
CA ASP A 158 13.07 20.86 0.50
C ASP A 158 11.91 21.55 1.24
N GLN A 159 10.96 22.13 0.50
CA GLN A 159 9.77 22.79 1.05
C GLN A 159 8.78 21.80 1.69
N GLU A 160 8.69 20.58 1.16
CA GLU A 160 7.76 19.56 1.62
C GLU A 160 8.36 18.63 2.67
N GLN A 161 9.68 18.55 2.78
CA GLN A 161 10.35 17.59 3.68
C GLN A 161 9.86 17.72 5.12
N SER A 162 9.73 18.94 5.65
CA SER A 162 9.29 19.16 7.03
C SER A 162 7.85 18.68 7.28
N SER A 163 6.93 18.94 6.32
CA SER A 163 5.54 18.53 6.44
C SER A 163 5.37 17.03 6.26
N ARG A 164 6.09 16.41 5.32
CA ARG A 164 6.10 14.95 5.12
C ARG A 164 6.69 14.22 6.32
N LEU A 165 7.80 14.70 6.88
CA LEU A 165 8.43 14.10 8.06
C LEU A 165 7.50 14.18 9.29
N THR A 166 6.85 15.33 9.48
CA THR A 166 5.81 15.50 10.51
C THR A 166 4.68 14.51 10.33
N ARG A 167 4.16 14.40 9.10
CA ARG A 167 3.07 13.49 8.77
C ARG A 167 3.45 12.03 9.00
N ILE A 168 4.65 11.63 8.60
CA ILE A 168 5.18 10.28 8.83
C ILE A 168 5.28 10.00 10.33
N LEU A 169 5.78 10.96 11.13
CA LEU A 169 5.85 10.79 12.58
C LEU A 169 4.45 10.58 13.17
N ASP A 170 3.46 11.40 12.80
CA ASP A 170 2.09 11.28 13.31
C ASP A 170 1.48 9.91 12.95
N VAL A 171 1.58 9.48 11.69
CA VAL A 171 1.13 8.14 11.27
C VAL A 171 1.87 7.05 12.04
N SER A 172 3.19 7.19 12.22
CA SER A 172 3.98 6.19 12.92
C SER A 172 3.61 6.06 14.40
N GLN A 173 3.14 7.13 15.04
CA GLN A 173 2.61 7.07 16.40
C GLN A 173 1.29 6.32 16.43
N ASP A 174 0.36 6.64 15.53
CA ASP A 174 -0.95 5.99 15.44
C ASP A 174 -0.81 4.47 15.22
N LEU A 175 0.10 4.07 14.32
CA LEU A 175 0.39 2.67 14.01
C LEU A 175 1.27 1.97 15.07
N LYS A 176 1.85 2.72 16.02
CA LYS A 176 2.95 2.25 16.90
C LYS A 176 4.15 1.70 16.09
N ALA A 177 4.41 2.30 14.94
CA ALA A 177 5.45 1.92 13.99
C ALA A 177 6.80 2.59 14.24
N LEU A 178 6.87 3.66 15.08
CA LEU A 178 8.09 4.47 15.26
C LEU A 178 9.35 3.63 15.57
N PRO A 179 9.34 2.66 16.52
CA PRO A 179 10.54 1.87 16.81
C PRO A 179 11.01 1.04 15.61
N PHE A 180 10.10 0.58 14.76
CA PHE A 180 10.44 -0.20 13.57
C PHE A 180 11.06 0.68 12.49
N LEU A 181 10.51 1.88 12.26
CA LEU A 181 11.08 2.85 11.32
C LEU A 181 12.50 3.26 11.72
N LEU A 182 12.69 3.65 12.97
CA LEU A 182 13.99 4.08 13.47
C LEU A 182 15.07 3.00 13.39
N ASN A 183 14.67 1.72 13.35
CA ASN A 183 15.58 0.58 13.20
C ASN A 183 15.91 0.23 11.74
N GLY A 184 15.19 0.80 10.76
CA GLY A 184 15.38 0.55 9.33
C GLY A 184 16.55 1.30 8.69
N LEU A 185 16.50 1.46 7.37
CA LEU A 185 17.41 2.25 6.54
C LEU A 185 16.58 3.12 5.57
N PRO A 186 17.15 4.23 5.04
CA PRO A 186 18.50 4.76 5.24
C PRO A 186 18.63 5.57 6.54
N LEU A 187 19.87 5.70 7.03
CA LEU A 187 20.15 6.38 8.30
C LEU A 187 19.79 7.87 8.30
N ALA A 188 19.92 8.56 7.16
CA ALA A 188 19.58 9.97 7.05
C ALA A 188 18.10 10.23 7.44
N PHE A 189 17.17 9.47 6.87
CA PHE A 189 15.76 9.53 7.25
C PHE A 189 15.53 9.21 8.74
N ASN A 190 16.18 8.17 9.26
CA ASN A 190 16.01 7.79 10.66
C ASN A 190 16.50 8.87 11.63
N ILE A 191 17.61 9.54 11.31
CA ILE A 191 18.17 10.62 12.14
C ILE A 191 17.21 11.80 12.15
N ASP A 192 16.70 12.23 10.99
CA ASP A 192 15.74 13.32 10.89
C ASP A 192 14.46 13.00 11.67
N LEU A 193 13.94 11.78 11.50
CA LEU A 193 12.76 11.31 12.21
C LEU A 193 13.00 11.19 13.72
N ALA A 194 14.17 10.71 14.16
CA ALA A 194 14.54 10.61 15.57
C ALA A 194 14.65 11.99 16.22
N CYS A 195 15.28 12.95 15.54
CA CYS A 195 15.36 14.34 15.98
C CYS A 195 13.97 14.96 16.15
N LEU A 196 13.08 14.76 15.17
CA LEU A 196 11.71 15.26 15.27
C LEU A 196 10.92 14.57 16.40
N ALA A 197 11.03 13.25 16.53
CA ALA A 197 10.39 12.48 17.59
C ALA A 197 10.86 12.93 18.98
N ALA A 198 12.17 13.20 19.14
CA ALA A 198 12.74 13.70 20.38
C ALA A 198 12.22 15.10 20.73
N ARG A 199 12.14 16.01 19.75
CA ARG A 199 11.54 17.35 19.93
C ARG A 199 10.08 17.30 20.36
N ARG A 200 9.34 16.27 19.95
CA ARG A 200 7.95 16.02 20.36
C ARG A 200 7.80 15.18 21.62
N GLY A 201 8.91 14.78 22.26
CA GLY A 201 8.90 13.98 23.49
C GLY A 201 8.59 12.50 23.30
N TYR A 202 8.60 11.99 22.06
CA TYR A 202 8.33 10.59 21.74
C TYR A 202 9.56 9.69 21.78
N LEU A 203 10.77 10.26 21.89
CA LEU A 203 12.03 9.52 21.88
C LEU A 203 13.07 10.15 22.81
N LYS A 204 13.84 9.31 23.53
CA LYS A 204 15.06 9.74 24.23
C LYS A 204 16.24 9.65 23.26
N LEU A 205 16.61 10.78 22.65
CA LEU A 205 17.58 10.82 21.56
C LEU A 205 18.96 10.29 21.96
N ASP A 206 19.49 10.67 23.12
CA ASP A 206 20.83 10.24 23.56
C ASP A 206 20.93 8.72 23.69
N LYS A 207 19.92 8.11 24.31
CA LYS A 207 19.83 6.65 24.45
C LYS A 207 19.75 5.99 23.08
N TRP A 208 18.86 6.48 22.23
CA TRP A 208 18.67 5.92 20.89
C TRP A 208 19.95 6.02 20.05
N LEU A 209 20.63 7.16 20.04
CA LEU A 209 21.90 7.34 19.32
C LEU A 209 22.98 6.38 19.84
N THR A 210 23.09 6.25 21.17
CA THR A 210 24.06 5.35 21.81
C THR A 210 23.81 3.89 21.41
N ASP A 211 22.55 3.47 21.42
CA ASP A 211 22.16 2.12 21.04
C ASP A 211 22.42 1.89 19.54
N ARG A 212 22.05 2.84 18.67
CA ARG A 212 22.24 2.72 17.21
C ARG A 212 23.70 2.73 16.78
N ILE A 213 24.56 3.55 17.40
CA ILE A 213 26.01 3.55 17.12
C ILE A 213 26.63 2.21 17.52
N ARG A 214 26.20 1.64 18.66
CA ARG A 214 26.67 0.33 19.10
C ARG A 214 26.28 -0.76 18.11
N ASP A 215 25.02 -0.78 17.69
CA ASP A 215 24.52 -1.78 16.73
C ASP A 215 25.26 -1.70 15.39
N LEU A 216 25.46 -0.48 14.87
CA LEU A 216 26.18 -0.26 13.61
C LEU A 216 27.68 -0.56 13.72
N GLY A 217 28.32 -0.16 14.82
CA GLY A 217 29.74 -0.41 15.06
C GLY A 217 30.07 -1.90 15.20
N VAL A 218 29.16 -2.67 15.80
CA VAL A 218 29.25 -4.14 15.83
C VAL A 218 29.18 -4.71 14.42
N ILE A 219 28.27 -4.23 13.57
CA ILE A 219 28.18 -4.68 12.16
C ILE A 219 29.49 -4.39 11.42
N THR A 220 30.07 -3.19 11.54
CA THR A 220 31.34 -2.85 10.88
C THR A 220 32.49 -3.73 11.35
N LEU A 221 32.57 -4.03 12.66
CA LEU A 221 33.58 -4.94 13.22
C LEU A 221 33.41 -6.39 12.72
N PHE A 222 32.16 -6.89 12.65
CA PHE A 222 31.88 -8.22 12.11
C PHE A 222 32.29 -8.35 10.63
N PHE A 223 32.03 -7.33 9.81
CA PHE A 223 32.49 -7.33 8.41
C PHE A 223 34.02 -7.25 8.29
N SER A 224 34.71 -6.55 9.21
CA SER A 224 36.18 -6.51 9.22
C SER A 224 36.86 -7.80 9.67
N LEU A 225 36.14 -8.68 10.37
CA LEU A 225 36.64 -10.00 10.81
C LEU A 225 36.34 -11.13 9.81
N LEU A 226 35.47 -10.88 8.82
CA LEU A 226 35.06 -11.82 7.78
C LEU A 226 35.81 -11.62 6.44
N VAL A 227 36.68 -10.61 6.36
CA VAL A 227 37.61 -10.33 5.25
C VAL A 227 39.03 -10.62 5.72
#